data_AF-A0A954JVJ8-F1
#
_entry.id   AF-A0A954JVJ8-F1
#
_cell.length_a   1.000
_cell.length_b   1.000
_cell.length_c   1.000
_cell.angle_alpha   90.00
_cell.angle_beta   90.00
_cell.angle_gamma   90.00
#
_symmetry.space_group_name_H-M   'P 1'
#
loop_
_entity.id
_entity.type
_entity.pdbx_description
1 polymer ?
#
loop_
_entity_poly.entity_id
_entity_poly.type
_entity_poly.pdbx_seq_one_letter_code
_entity_poly.pdbx_strand_id
1 'polypeptide(L)' 'ASLECAEWGTLQIGDNRLVIGLVKRVHIQDQYWEADTMRIRSEELRLIGRMARPSWYCRTTDRFEMERPQ' A
#
# COMPACT_ATOMS: atom_id res chain seq x y z
N ALA A 1 3.23 -7.83 -3.11
CA ALA A 1 4.36 -6.88 -3.10
C ALA A 1 4.91 -6.76 -1.69
N SER A 2 6.20 -6.51 -1.55
CA SER A 2 6.85 -6.25 -0.25
C SER A 2 7.82 -5.08 -0.38
N LEU A 3 8.09 -4.44 0.76
CA LEU A 3 8.99 -3.29 0.86
C LEU A 3 10.10 -3.66 1.84
N GLU A 4 11.34 -3.60 1.40
CA GLU A 4 12.49 -3.62 2.30
C GLU A 4 12.66 -2.22 2.88
N CYS A 5 12.65 -2.10 4.21
CA CYS A 5 12.70 -0.81 4.89
C CYS A 5 13.79 -0.79 5.96
N ALA A 6 14.39 0.38 6.18
CA ALA A 6 15.20 0.67 7.36
C ALA A 6 14.42 1.59 8.29
N GLU A 7 14.51 1.39 9.61
CA GLU A 7 13.90 2.30 10.57
C GLU A 7 14.52 3.70 10.44
N TRP A 8 13.65 4.71 10.34
CA TRP A 8 14.05 6.10 10.38
C TRP A 8 13.83 6.71 11.77
N GLY A 9 12.73 6.31 12.41
CA GLY A 9 12.44 6.67 13.79
C GLY A 9 11.12 6.09 14.26
N THR A 10 10.95 6.06 15.58
CA THR A 10 9.73 5.60 16.23
C THR A 10 9.25 6.67 17.20
N LEU A 11 7.97 7.05 17.08
CA LEU A 11 7.29 7.98 17.99
C LEU A 11 6.36 7.20 18.92
N GLN A 12 6.44 7.47 20.22
CA GLN A 12 5.49 6.93 21.20
C GLN A 12 4.26 7.85 21.28
N ILE A 13 3.07 7.29 21.09
CA ILE A 13 1.79 8.01 21.10
C ILE A 13 0.84 7.28 22.05
N GLY A 14 0.79 7.72 23.31
CA GLY A 14 0.11 6.98 24.38
C GLY A 14 0.73 5.59 24.53
N ASP A 15 -0.10 4.55 24.47
CA ASP A 15 0.35 3.15 24.50
C ASP A 15 0.74 2.60 23.11
N ASN A 16 0.60 3.38 22.04
CA ASN A 16 0.91 2.97 20.68
C ASN A 16 2.28 3.48 20.20
N ARG A 17 2.82 2.80 19.19
CA ARG A 17 4.05 3.22 18.49
C ARG A 17 3.75 3.54 17.04
N LEU A 18 4.15 4.73 16.58
CA LEU A 18 4.23 5.06 15.17
C LEU A 18 5.67 4.81 14.71
N VAL A 19 5.88 3.72 13.97
CA VAL A 19 7.18 3.36 13.39
C VAL A 19 7.26 3.91 11.97
N ILE A 20 8.27 4.73 11.70
CA ILE A 20 8.51 5.34 10.40
C ILE A 20 9.70 4.61 9.75
N GLY A 21 9.47 4.00 8.59
CA GLY A 21 10.49 3.29 7.82
C GLY A 21 10.80 4.00 6.49
N LEU A 22 12.08 4.04 6.11
CA LEU A 22 12.52 4.44 4.78
C LEU A 22 12.58 3.21 3.87
N VAL A 23 11.80 3.24 2.78
CA VAL A 23 11.83 2.19 1.75
C VAL A 23 13.17 2.21 1.03
N LYS A 24 13.86 1.07 1.01
CA LYS A 24 15.14 0.84 0.32
C LYS A 24 14.96 0.08 -0.97
N ARG A 25 14.01 -0.87 -0.99
CA ARG A 25 13.68 -1.66 -2.19
C ARG A 25 12.20 -2.03 -2.20
N VAL A 26 11.64 -2.06 -3.41
CA VAL A 26 10.30 -2.56 -3.68
C VAL A 26 10.43 -3.89 -4.41
N HIS A 27 9.75 -4.91 -3.91
CA HIS A 27 9.63 -6.22 -4.56
C HIS A 27 8.21 -6.42 -5.05
N ILE A 28 8.08 -6.66 -6.35
CA ILE A 28 6.82 -6.95 -7.02
C ILE A 28 7.03 -8.06 -8.04
N GLN A 29 6.01 -8.86 -8.29
CA GLN A 29 6.06 -9.86 -9.37
C GLN A 29 5.98 -9.13 -10.71
N ASP A 30 6.75 -9.60 -11.69
CA ASP A 30 6.91 -8.94 -13.00
C ASP A 30 5.58 -8.69 -13.71
N GLN A 31 4.62 -9.61 -13.58
CA GLN A 31 3.29 -9.50 -14.18
C GLN A 31 2.52 -8.24 -13.72
N TYR A 32 2.87 -7.66 -12.57
CA TYR A 32 2.23 -6.46 -12.04
C TYR A 32 3.04 -5.18 -12.27
N TRP A 33 4.16 -5.26 -12.99
CA TRP A 33 5.05 -4.14 -13.29
C TRP A 33 4.96 -3.75 -14.76
N GLU A 34 4.81 -2.47 -15.03
CA GLU A 34 4.86 -1.90 -16.37
C GLU A 34 6.18 -1.14 -16.54
N ALA A 35 7.13 -1.77 -17.24
CA ALA A 35 8.49 -1.27 -17.36
C ALA A 35 8.57 0.08 -18.09
N ASP A 36 7.74 0.30 -19.11
CA ASP A 36 7.80 1.52 -19.93
C ASP A 36 7.33 2.76 -19.16
N THR A 37 6.35 2.59 -18.28
CA THR A 37 5.76 3.70 -17.50
C THR A 37 6.30 3.77 -16.08
N MET A 38 7.09 2.76 -15.67
CA MET A 38 7.54 2.56 -14.29
C MET A 38 6.38 2.53 -13.29
N ARG A 39 5.21 2.00 -13.71
CA ARG A 39 3.99 1.92 -12.89
C ARG A 39 3.68 0.48 -12.49
N ILE A 40 2.90 0.38 -11.41
CA ILE A 40 2.34 -0.89 -10.93
C ILE A 40 0.91 -1.02 -11.45
N ARG A 41 0.59 -2.19 -12.02
CA ARG A 41 -0.76 -2.65 -12.39
C ARG A 41 -1.58 -2.95 -11.13
N SER A 42 -1.92 -1.89 -10.40
CA SER A 42 -2.48 -1.96 -9.04
C SER A 42 -3.82 -2.68 -8.94
N GLU A 43 -4.57 -2.69 -10.04
CA GLU A 43 -5.86 -3.34 -10.24
C GLU A 43 -5.73 -4.86 -10.25
N GLU A 44 -4.59 -5.38 -10.71
CA GLU A 44 -4.32 -6.81 -10.80
C GLU A 44 -3.79 -7.40 -9.48
N LEU A 45 -3.31 -6.56 -8.56
CA LEU A 45 -2.77 -6.98 -7.26
C LEU A 45 -3.82 -7.57 -6.31
N ARG A 46 -5.12 -7.31 -6.55
CA ARG A 46 -6.25 -7.81 -5.74
C ARG A 46 -6.05 -7.62 -4.23
N LEU A 47 -5.55 -6.43 -3.86
CA LEU A 47 -5.34 -6.07 -2.46
C LEU A 47 -6.65 -6.10 -1.66
N ILE A 48 -6.53 -6.24 -0.34
CA ILE A 48 -7.66 -6.22 0.59
C ILE A 48 -7.55 -5.00 1.50
N GLY A 49 -8.69 -4.34 1.74
CA GLY A 49 -8.79 -3.26 2.71
C GLY A 49 -9.29 -3.78 4.06
N ARG A 50 -8.71 -3.31 5.17
CA ARG A 50 -9.24 -3.57 6.51
C ARG A 50 -10.36 -2.57 6.80
N MET A 51 -11.52 -3.07 7.20
CA MET A 51 -12.67 -2.28 7.62
C MET A 51 -12.85 -2.38 9.14
N ALA A 52 -13.96 -1.83 9.62
CA ALA A 52 -14.30 -1.75 11.04
C ALA A 52 -14.24 -3.10 11.76
N ARG A 53 -14.13 -3.04 13.09
CA ARG A 53 -14.25 -4.21 13.96
C ARG A 53 -15.58 -4.95 13.71
N PRO A 54 -15.65 -6.26 14.00
CA PRO A 54 -14.57 -7.11 14.54
C PRO A 54 -13.56 -7.56 13.48
N SER A 55 -14.03 -7.95 12.29
CA SER A 55 -13.21 -8.61 11.26
C SER A 55 -13.70 -8.32 9.85
N TRP A 56 -14.13 -7.08 9.58
CA TRP A 56 -14.59 -6.72 8.24
C TRP A 56 -13.42 -6.39 7.32
N TYR A 57 -13.54 -6.85 6.07
CA TYR A 57 -12.60 -6.57 4.99
C TYR A 57 -13.37 -6.27 3.70
N CYS A 58 -12.77 -5.48 2.83
CA CYS A 58 -13.28 -5.23 1.49
C CYS A 58 -12.30 -5.74 0.43
N ARG A 59 -12.85 -6.14 -0.72
CA ARG A 59 -12.07 -6.35 -1.94
C ARG A 59 -11.92 -5.01 -2.65
N THR A 60 -10.77 -4.77 -3.26
CA THR A 60 -10.56 -3.55 -4.06
C THR A 60 -10.99 -3.73 -5.52
N THR A 61 -12.08 -4.46 -5.80
CA THR A 61 -12.48 -4.79 -7.19
C THR A 61 -13.49 -3.80 -7.78
N ASP A 62 -14.16 -3.01 -6.94
CA ASP A 62 -15.12 -1.99 -7.35
C ASP A 62 -14.46 -0.61 -7.27
N ARG A 63 -13.68 -0.25 -8.30
CA ARG A 63 -12.90 0.99 -8.35
C ARG A 63 -13.44 1.90 -9.44
N PHE A 64 -13.36 3.21 -9.22
CA PHE A 64 -13.63 4.24 -10.22
C PHE A 64 -12.58 5.34 -10.13
N GLU A 65 -12.37 6.04 -11.23
CA GLU A 65 -11.50 7.22 -11.27
C GLU A 65 -12.32 8.45 -10.91
N MET A 66 -11.82 9.23 -9.95
CA MET A 66 -12.38 10.52 -9.58
C MET A 66 -11.36 11.59 -9.94
N GLU A 67 -11.60 12.27 -11.05
CA GLU A 67 -10.74 13.36 -11.49
C GLU A 67 -10.73 14.49 -10.46
N ARG A 68 -9.55 15.05 -10.19
CA ARG A 68 -9.41 16.16 -9.26
C ARG A 68 -10.10 17.40 -9.86
N PRO A 69 -11.03 18.05 -9.12
CA PRO A 69 -11.63 19.31 -9.57
C PRO A 69 -10.57 20.38 -9.83
N GLN A 70 -10.79 21.22 -10.85
CA GLN A 70 -9.97 22.40 -11.15
C GLN A 70 -10.28 23.55 -10.19
#